data_AF-A0A2G9XMN0-F1
#
_entry.id   AF-A0A2G9XMN0-F1
#
_cell.length_a   1.000
_cell.length_b   1.000
_cell.length_c   1.000
_cell.angle_alpha   90.00
_cell.angle_beta   90.00
_cell.angle_gamma   90.00
#
_symmetry.space_group_name_H-M   'P 1'
#
loop_
_entity.id
_entity.type
_entity.pdbx_description
1 polymer ?
#
loop_
_entity_poly.entity_id
_entity_poly.type
_entity_poly.pdbx_seq_one_letter_code
_entity_poly.pdbx_strand_id
1 'polypeptide(L)'
;MLERGDRVVAAVSGGPDSVALLKALTIIAGKYDLFLMAAHLNHGLRGEDADREEAFVRTLCRDMGLEFTGKKISMSVLEKRRGKSPEDFCREERYAFLTQTAKDCQATKIALGHHLHDQAETVLMNFLRGSGAEGLRGMLPIREGVFIRPLLKVARNDILAFLEKEGLTFMTDSSNFQDFYLRNRIRHQLIPLLRDGYNPQVEETLVRTAEIMRLDDEYMELAVRDLLHKWGIFCGKGEKTVPISDFLELHEALRYRLIKALLTDVLSSGKGIGFRHVQAVAALAQGRKGCGFLDLPGGITVRREYDLLIVSRRAGLDAVPGRRLSGATEREKSHFSYPVEIPGRVDVAEAGMAITFQFADKPPSFYLSDRQRIVYMDYEALRPPLAVRNVKPGDRMQPMGMAGTKKLNAFFIDEKIPRRQRDKIPLLIDRQSVLWVVGMRISERVKIMPETKKVLKLEIV
;
A
#
# COMPACT_ATOMS: atom_id res chain seq x y z
N MET A 1 -18.92 -4.54 20.89
CA MET A 1 -19.43 -4.31 19.52
C MET A 1 -20.38 -3.13 19.48
N LEU A 2 -21.31 -3.06 20.43
CA LEU A 2 -22.27 -1.96 20.59
C LEU A 2 -21.94 -1.18 21.86
N GLU A 3 -22.17 0.11 21.82
CA GLU A 3 -22.05 1.05 22.94
C GLU A 3 -23.41 1.68 23.25
N ARG A 4 -23.53 2.30 24.42
CA ARG A 4 -24.80 2.91 24.84
C ARG A 4 -25.11 4.13 23.96
N GLY A 5 -26.36 4.24 23.49
CA GLY A 5 -26.78 5.33 22.60
C GLY A 5 -26.43 5.12 21.13
N ASP A 6 -25.87 3.95 20.77
CA ASP A 6 -25.57 3.63 19.37
C ASP A 6 -26.84 3.65 18.50
N ARG A 7 -26.68 4.15 17.28
CA ARG A 7 -27.70 4.09 16.23
C ARG A 7 -27.32 2.97 15.26
N VAL A 8 -28.15 1.93 15.18
CA VAL A 8 -27.82 0.68 14.48
C VAL A 8 -28.77 0.44 13.31
N VAL A 9 -28.20 0.30 12.12
CA VAL A 9 -28.92 -0.20 10.93
C VAL A 9 -28.74 -1.71 10.83
N ALA A 10 -29.80 -2.47 11.04
CA ALA A 10 -29.81 -3.92 10.85
C ALA A 10 -30.12 -4.27 9.38
N ALA A 11 -29.23 -5.01 8.72
CA ALA A 11 -29.46 -5.50 7.37
C ALA A 11 -30.34 -6.75 7.40
N VAL A 12 -31.57 -6.64 6.92
CA VAL A 12 -32.59 -7.70 7.00
C VAL A 12 -32.94 -8.22 5.60
N SER A 13 -32.66 -9.49 5.32
CA SER A 13 -33.02 -10.12 4.05
C SER A 13 -34.37 -10.84 4.09
N GLY A 14 -34.94 -11.08 5.27
CA GLY A 14 -36.15 -11.87 5.46
C GLY A 14 -35.87 -13.36 5.75
N GLY A 15 -34.60 -13.79 5.59
CA GLY A 15 -34.15 -15.12 6.00
C GLY A 15 -33.94 -15.25 7.51
N PRO A 16 -33.83 -16.49 8.02
CA PRO A 16 -33.79 -16.79 9.47
C PRO A 16 -32.70 -16.01 10.20
N ASP A 17 -31.47 -15.99 9.68
CA ASP A 17 -30.33 -15.35 10.35
C ASP A 17 -30.53 -13.85 10.54
N SER A 18 -31.16 -13.20 9.56
CA SER A 18 -31.41 -11.76 9.57
C SER A 18 -32.59 -11.37 10.46
N VAL A 19 -33.62 -12.22 10.54
CA VAL A 19 -34.76 -12.07 11.46
C VAL A 19 -34.30 -12.27 12.91
N ALA A 20 -33.49 -13.30 13.15
CA ALA A 20 -32.92 -13.57 14.47
C ALA A 20 -32.01 -12.42 14.94
N LEU A 21 -31.17 -11.89 14.05
CA LEU A 21 -30.37 -10.71 14.34
C LEU A 21 -31.23 -9.52 14.74
N LEU A 22 -32.26 -9.21 13.95
CA LEU A 22 -33.16 -8.08 14.21
C LEU A 22 -33.80 -8.22 15.60
N LYS A 23 -34.38 -9.40 15.88
CA LYS A 23 -35.03 -9.68 17.16
C LYS A 23 -34.05 -9.61 18.33
N ALA A 24 -32.86 -10.18 18.20
CA ALA A 24 -31.84 -10.14 19.23
C ALA A 24 -31.42 -8.68 19.55
N LEU A 25 -31.29 -7.84 18.52
CA LEU A 25 -31.03 -6.40 18.70
C LEU A 25 -32.19 -5.71 19.42
N THR A 26 -33.44 -6.00 19.05
CA THR A 26 -34.63 -5.42 19.70
C THR A 26 -34.70 -5.77 21.19
N ILE A 27 -34.38 -7.02 21.57
CA ILE A 27 -34.37 -7.45 22.97
C ILE A 27 -33.35 -6.64 23.80
N ILE A 28 -32.16 -6.38 23.24
CA ILE A 28 -31.12 -5.65 23.97
C ILE A 28 -31.23 -4.14 23.84
N ALA A 29 -32.09 -3.62 22.95
CA ALA A 29 -32.19 -2.21 22.61
C ALA A 29 -32.41 -1.34 23.86
N GLY A 30 -33.38 -1.71 24.71
CA GLY A 30 -33.68 -0.95 25.92
C GLY A 30 -32.54 -0.93 26.94
N LYS A 31 -31.75 -2.01 27.03
CA LYS A 31 -30.61 -2.10 27.96
C LYS A 31 -29.46 -1.17 27.56
N TYR A 32 -29.25 -0.99 26.27
CA TYR A 32 -28.16 -0.17 25.72
C TYR A 32 -28.64 1.17 25.16
N ASP A 33 -29.92 1.53 25.34
CA ASP A 33 -30.51 2.75 24.79
C ASP A 33 -30.23 2.88 23.27
N LEU A 34 -30.43 1.78 22.54
CA LEU A 34 -30.13 1.71 21.11
C LEU A 34 -31.28 2.27 20.29
N PHE A 35 -30.91 3.04 19.26
CA PHE A 35 -31.85 3.39 18.19
C PHE A 35 -31.69 2.37 17.07
N LEU A 36 -32.75 1.62 16.79
CA LEU A 36 -32.73 0.54 15.80
C LEU A 36 -33.54 0.89 14.56
N MET A 37 -32.95 0.63 13.40
CA MET A 37 -33.62 0.70 12.11
C MET A 37 -33.32 -0.57 11.32
N ALA A 38 -34.31 -1.08 10.59
CA ALA A 38 -34.13 -2.16 9.63
C ALA A 38 -33.94 -1.61 8.21
N ALA A 39 -32.99 -2.22 7.47
CA ALA A 39 -32.75 -1.91 6.08
C ALA A 39 -32.79 -3.17 5.21
N HIS A 40 -33.60 -3.14 4.15
CA HIS A 40 -33.75 -4.24 3.19
C HIS A 40 -33.39 -3.78 1.77
N LEU A 41 -32.60 -4.58 1.07
CA LEU A 41 -32.29 -4.37 -0.34
C LEU A 41 -32.90 -5.49 -1.18
N ASN A 42 -33.89 -5.13 -1.97
CA ASN A 42 -34.51 -5.98 -2.97
C ASN A 42 -33.67 -5.95 -4.25
N HIS A 43 -33.04 -7.07 -4.58
CA HIS A 43 -32.12 -7.19 -5.72
C HIS A 43 -32.84 -7.27 -7.07
N GLY A 44 -34.18 -7.40 -7.10
CA GLY A 44 -34.98 -7.50 -8.32
C GLY A 44 -34.77 -8.78 -9.14
N LEU A 45 -33.85 -9.66 -8.73
CA LEU A 45 -33.45 -10.87 -9.47
C LEU A 45 -34.53 -11.96 -9.53
N ARG A 46 -35.47 -11.98 -8.58
CA ARG A 46 -36.49 -13.06 -8.44
C ARG A 46 -37.92 -12.59 -8.70
N GLY A 47 -38.10 -11.42 -9.30
CA GLY A 47 -39.43 -10.88 -9.58
C GLY A 47 -40.32 -10.81 -8.33
N GLU A 48 -41.45 -11.53 -8.36
CA GLU A 48 -42.43 -11.53 -7.27
C GLU A 48 -41.90 -12.01 -5.92
N ASP A 49 -40.99 -12.99 -5.89
CA ASP A 49 -40.49 -13.53 -4.60
C ASP A 49 -39.71 -12.47 -3.82
N ALA A 50 -38.94 -11.63 -4.52
CA ALA A 50 -38.20 -10.53 -3.90
C ALA A 50 -39.15 -9.44 -3.37
N ASP A 51 -40.29 -9.22 -4.04
CA ASP A 51 -41.32 -8.29 -3.60
C ASP A 51 -42.09 -8.83 -2.37
N ARG A 52 -42.32 -10.15 -2.31
CA ARG A 52 -42.88 -10.81 -1.12
C ARG A 52 -41.92 -10.77 0.08
N GLU A 53 -40.63 -10.97 -0.15
CA GLU A 53 -39.59 -10.82 0.89
C GLU A 53 -39.58 -9.40 1.47
N GLU A 54 -39.63 -8.37 0.62
CA GLU A 54 -39.68 -6.98 1.09
C GLU A 54 -40.97 -6.69 1.89
N ALA A 55 -42.12 -7.16 1.41
CA ALA A 55 -43.40 -6.99 2.10
C ALA A 55 -43.43 -7.69 3.48
N PHE A 56 -42.84 -8.89 3.55
CA PHE A 56 -42.66 -9.63 4.79
C PHE A 56 -41.79 -8.85 5.79
N VAL A 57 -40.61 -8.39 5.38
CA VAL A 57 -39.70 -7.64 6.26
C VAL A 57 -40.34 -6.33 6.73
N ARG A 58 -41.06 -5.63 5.85
CA ARG A 58 -41.79 -4.41 6.20
C ARG A 58 -42.85 -4.67 7.28
N THR A 59 -43.59 -5.77 7.15
CA THR A 59 -44.60 -6.20 8.13
C THR A 59 -43.93 -6.55 9.46
N LEU A 60 -42.87 -7.35 9.44
CA LEU A 60 -42.08 -7.71 10.61
C LEU A 60 -41.58 -6.47 11.39
N CYS A 61 -41.07 -5.46 10.68
CA CYS A 61 -40.58 -4.23 11.31
C CYS A 61 -41.71 -3.43 11.94
N ARG A 62 -42.86 -3.32 11.25
CA ARG A 62 -44.06 -2.65 11.78
C ARG A 62 -44.53 -3.32 13.07
N ASP A 63 -44.61 -4.65 13.08
CA ASP A 63 -45.10 -5.42 14.22
C ASP A 63 -44.12 -5.34 15.42
N MET A 64 -42.84 -5.09 15.15
CA MET A 64 -41.81 -4.80 16.17
C MET A 64 -41.70 -3.32 16.55
N GLY A 65 -42.47 -2.42 15.93
CA GLY A 65 -42.39 -0.98 16.17
C GLY A 65 -41.08 -0.32 15.71
N LEU A 66 -40.44 -0.87 14.67
CA LEU A 66 -39.15 -0.42 14.17
C LEU A 66 -39.28 0.39 12.87
N GLU A 67 -38.39 1.38 12.70
CA GLU A 67 -38.26 2.08 11.42
C GLU A 67 -37.70 1.16 10.33
N PHE A 68 -38.22 1.29 9.11
CA PHE A 68 -37.85 0.45 7.97
C PHE A 68 -37.49 1.29 6.74
N THR A 69 -36.35 0.98 6.13
CA THR A 69 -35.93 1.53 4.83
C THR A 69 -35.73 0.40 3.82
N GLY A 70 -36.48 0.45 2.72
CA GLY A 70 -36.36 -0.48 1.60
C GLY A 70 -35.83 0.19 0.34
N LYS A 71 -34.99 -0.51 -0.43
CA LYS A 71 -34.59 -0.09 -1.78
C LYS A 71 -34.69 -1.27 -2.75
N LYS A 72 -35.24 -1.02 -3.93
CA LYS A 72 -35.28 -1.98 -5.05
C LYS A 72 -34.29 -1.59 -6.14
N ILE A 73 -33.47 -2.53 -6.57
CA ILE A 73 -32.54 -2.33 -7.70
C ILE A 73 -33.30 -2.53 -9.01
N SER A 74 -33.15 -1.60 -9.96
CA SER A 74 -33.76 -1.71 -11.28
C SER A 74 -32.99 -2.69 -12.19
N MET A 75 -33.70 -3.38 -13.08
CA MET A 75 -33.10 -4.30 -14.06
C MET A 75 -32.07 -3.61 -14.97
N SER A 76 -32.26 -2.34 -15.31
CA SER A 76 -31.32 -1.52 -16.09
C SER A 76 -29.95 -1.31 -15.41
N VAL A 77 -29.90 -1.38 -14.08
CA VAL A 77 -28.65 -1.30 -13.30
C VAL A 77 -27.93 -2.65 -13.29
N LEU A 78 -28.69 -3.74 -13.30
CA LEU A 78 -28.17 -5.12 -13.40
C LEU A 78 -27.60 -5.42 -14.79
N GLU A 79 -28.16 -4.85 -15.86
CA GLU A 79 -27.67 -5.02 -17.23
C GLU A 79 -26.34 -4.28 -17.51
N LYS A 80 -26.03 -3.23 -16.73
CA LYS A 80 -24.75 -2.49 -16.82
C LYS A 80 -23.55 -3.24 -16.21
N ARG A 81 -23.71 -4.51 -15.82
CA ARG A 81 -22.64 -5.38 -15.28
C ARG A 81 -21.49 -5.54 -16.31
N ARG A 82 -20.45 -4.72 -16.20
CA ARG A 82 -19.19 -4.95 -16.94
C ARG A 82 -18.29 -5.92 -16.15
N GLY A 83 -18.28 -7.19 -16.54
CA GLY A 83 -17.25 -8.16 -16.16
C GLY A 83 -17.19 -8.60 -14.69
N LYS A 84 -18.24 -8.35 -13.89
CA LYS A 84 -18.34 -8.81 -12.49
C LYS A 84 -19.35 -9.95 -12.36
N SER A 85 -19.12 -10.84 -11.39
CA SER A 85 -20.10 -11.89 -11.06
C SER A 85 -21.40 -11.24 -10.52
N PRO A 86 -22.58 -11.85 -10.76
CA PRO A 86 -23.83 -11.39 -10.19
C PRO A 86 -23.79 -11.22 -8.67
N GLU A 87 -23.13 -12.13 -7.96
CA GLU A 87 -23.00 -12.14 -6.50
C GLU A 87 -22.15 -10.97 -6.00
N ASP A 88 -20.99 -10.72 -6.62
CA ASP A 88 -20.13 -9.59 -6.25
C ASP A 88 -20.82 -8.24 -6.47
N PHE A 89 -21.57 -8.11 -7.58
CA PHE A 89 -22.34 -6.90 -7.87
C PHE A 89 -23.45 -6.67 -6.83
N CYS A 90 -24.28 -7.69 -6.56
CA CYS A 90 -25.33 -7.61 -5.55
C CYS A 90 -24.75 -7.32 -4.15
N ARG A 91 -23.57 -7.86 -3.84
CA ARG A 91 -22.86 -7.55 -2.60
C ARG A 91 -22.41 -6.09 -2.57
N GLU A 92 -21.76 -5.58 -3.61
CA GLU A 92 -21.33 -4.17 -3.68
C GLU A 92 -22.51 -3.20 -3.51
N GLU A 93 -23.60 -3.41 -4.23
CA GLU A 93 -24.82 -2.60 -4.12
C GLU A 93 -25.45 -2.69 -2.72
N ARG A 94 -25.44 -3.87 -2.08
CA ARG A 94 -25.88 -4.03 -0.69
C ARG A 94 -25.08 -3.19 0.27
N TYR A 95 -23.75 -3.24 0.19
CA TYR A 95 -22.90 -2.42 1.07
C TYR A 95 -23.05 -0.93 0.76
N ALA A 96 -23.20 -0.53 -0.50
CA ALA A 96 -23.44 0.86 -0.89
C ALA A 96 -24.76 1.39 -0.31
N PHE A 97 -25.85 0.62 -0.45
CA PHE A 97 -27.15 0.95 0.14
C PHE A 97 -27.08 1.08 1.65
N LEU A 98 -26.55 0.07 2.36
CA LEU A 98 -26.45 0.10 3.82
C LEU A 98 -25.60 1.27 4.33
N THR A 99 -24.51 1.58 3.61
CA THR A 99 -23.64 2.72 3.96
C THR A 99 -24.38 4.05 3.75
N GLN A 100 -25.19 4.16 2.70
CA GLN A 100 -25.98 5.36 2.46
C GLN A 100 -27.07 5.52 3.53
N THR A 101 -27.84 4.47 3.82
CA THR A 101 -28.85 4.47 4.88
C THR A 101 -28.24 4.82 6.24
N ALA A 102 -27.07 4.27 6.56
CA ALA A 102 -26.37 4.63 7.79
C ALA A 102 -26.00 6.11 7.84
N LYS A 103 -25.59 6.74 6.73
CA LYS A 103 -25.33 8.18 6.70
C LYS A 103 -26.60 9.00 6.88
N ASP A 104 -27.67 8.65 6.18
CA ASP A 104 -28.93 9.38 6.20
C ASP A 104 -29.56 9.40 7.60
N CYS A 105 -29.41 8.31 8.35
CA CYS A 105 -29.95 8.15 9.70
C CYS A 105 -28.93 8.46 10.81
N GLN A 106 -27.72 8.89 10.45
CA GLN A 106 -26.58 9.11 11.36
C GLN A 106 -26.27 7.88 12.23
N ALA A 107 -26.39 6.70 11.64
CA ALA A 107 -26.10 5.44 12.29
C ALA A 107 -24.60 5.29 12.57
N THR A 108 -24.28 4.86 13.79
CA THR A 108 -22.90 4.57 14.21
C THR A 108 -22.49 3.15 13.85
N LYS A 109 -23.46 2.25 13.64
CA LYS A 109 -23.23 0.82 13.36
C LYS A 109 -24.15 0.28 12.27
N ILE A 110 -23.64 -0.71 11.53
CA ILE A 110 -24.40 -1.52 10.56
C ILE A 110 -24.26 -2.99 10.95
N ALA A 111 -25.36 -3.63 11.32
CA ALA A 111 -25.37 -5.03 11.74
C ALA A 111 -25.71 -5.98 10.59
N LEU A 112 -24.91 -7.04 10.42
CA LEU A 112 -25.07 -8.04 9.37
C LEU A 112 -25.29 -9.43 9.99
N GLY A 113 -26.25 -10.19 9.46
CA GLY A 113 -26.64 -11.51 9.95
C GLY A 113 -25.72 -12.66 9.55
N HIS A 114 -24.41 -12.44 9.50
CA HIS A 114 -23.46 -13.53 9.23
C HIS A 114 -23.29 -14.40 10.49
N HIS A 115 -23.34 -15.71 10.31
CA HIS A 115 -23.28 -16.71 11.39
C HIS A 115 -22.04 -17.62 11.31
N LEU A 116 -21.92 -18.58 12.22
CA LEU A 116 -20.78 -19.50 12.33
C LEU A 116 -20.48 -20.25 11.02
N HIS A 117 -21.52 -20.71 10.31
CA HIS A 117 -21.33 -21.49 9.07
C HIS A 117 -20.78 -20.59 7.94
N ASP A 118 -21.21 -19.33 7.85
CA ASP A 118 -20.64 -18.36 6.87
C ASP A 118 -19.14 -18.13 7.13
N GLN A 119 -18.75 -18.14 8.40
CA GLN A 119 -17.36 -17.99 8.79
C GLN A 119 -16.55 -19.21 8.35
N ALA A 120 -17.04 -20.42 8.63
CA ALA A 120 -16.39 -21.66 8.19
C ALA A 120 -16.24 -21.73 6.66
N GLU A 121 -17.29 -21.39 5.91
CA GLU A 121 -17.26 -21.26 4.45
C GLU A 121 -16.16 -20.28 3.99
N THR A 122 -16.11 -19.10 4.61
CA THR A 122 -15.15 -18.05 4.24
C THR A 122 -13.71 -18.49 4.50
N VAL A 123 -13.46 -19.16 5.62
CA VAL A 123 -12.13 -19.69 5.98
C VAL A 123 -11.69 -20.74 4.96
N LEU A 124 -12.54 -21.71 4.62
CA LEU A 124 -12.25 -22.72 3.61
C LEU A 124 -12.04 -22.11 2.22
N MET A 125 -12.89 -21.15 1.82
CA MET A 125 -12.71 -20.43 0.56
C MET A 125 -11.35 -19.73 0.49
N ASN A 126 -10.94 -19.07 1.58
CA ASN A 126 -9.67 -18.36 1.63
C ASN A 126 -8.48 -19.32 1.67
N PHE A 127 -8.62 -20.46 2.35
CA PHE A 127 -7.64 -21.54 2.36
C PHE A 127 -7.42 -22.12 0.96
N LEU A 128 -8.49 -22.48 0.25
CA LEU A 128 -8.42 -23.01 -1.13
C LEU A 128 -7.83 -22.00 -2.13
N ARG A 129 -7.96 -20.70 -1.84
CA ARG A 129 -7.33 -19.63 -2.64
C ARG A 129 -5.85 -19.40 -2.32
N GLY A 130 -5.28 -20.11 -1.34
CA GLY A 130 -3.90 -19.94 -0.90
C GLY A 130 -3.66 -18.65 -0.10
N SER A 131 -4.65 -18.21 0.68
CA SER A 131 -4.50 -17.02 1.53
C SER A 131 -3.63 -17.32 2.75
N GLY A 132 -2.80 -16.36 3.16
CA GLY A 132 -2.07 -16.43 4.43
C GLY A 132 -2.95 -16.10 5.65
N ALA A 133 -2.32 -15.86 6.80
CA ALA A 133 -2.99 -15.59 8.09
C ALA A 133 -4.12 -14.54 7.98
N GLU A 134 -3.88 -13.43 7.29
CA GLU A 134 -4.87 -12.35 7.10
C GLU A 134 -6.15 -12.79 6.37
N GLY A 135 -6.07 -13.79 5.48
CA GLY A 135 -7.26 -14.37 4.85
C GLY A 135 -7.90 -15.45 5.71
N LEU A 136 -7.08 -16.23 6.42
CA LEU A 136 -7.55 -17.30 7.31
C LEU A 136 -8.22 -16.77 8.60
N ARG A 137 -8.00 -15.50 8.94
CA ARG A 137 -8.72 -14.78 10.01
C ARG A 137 -10.25 -14.66 9.75
N GLY A 138 -10.68 -15.01 8.53
CA GLY A 138 -12.09 -15.06 8.11
C GLY A 138 -12.74 -13.67 8.09
N MET A 139 -14.06 -13.61 8.25
CA MET A 139 -14.74 -12.33 8.43
C MET A 139 -14.39 -11.74 9.80
N LEU A 140 -14.17 -10.42 9.85
CA LEU A 140 -13.95 -9.72 11.12
C LEU A 140 -15.27 -9.51 11.86
N PRO A 141 -15.31 -9.64 13.20
CA PRO A 141 -16.52 -9.36 13.97
C PRO A 141 -16.92 -7.88 13.89
N ILE A 142 -15.94 -6.98 13.82
CA ILE A 142 -16.08 -5.55 13.58
C ILE A 142 -15.17 -5.18 12.40
N ARG A 143 -15.70 -4.49 11.39
CA ARG A 143 -14.93 -3.99 10.25
C ARG A 143 -15.11 -2.48 10.14
N GLU A 144 -13.99 -1.76 10.04
CA GLU A 144 -13.93 -0.30 9.86
C GLU A 144 -14.67 0.47 10.97
N GLY A 145 -14.82 -0.13 12.16
CA GLY A 145 -15.54 0.45 13.31
C GLY A 145 -17.07 0.53 13.15
N VAL A 146 -17.61 0.34 11.95
CA VAL A 146 -19.03 0.53 11.62
C VAL A 146 -19.77 -0.79 11.38
N PHE A 147 -19.19 -1.72 10.61
CA PHE A 147 -19.86 -2.97 10.28
C PHE A 147 -19.65 -4.01 11.38
N ILE A 148 -20.73 -4.50 11.98
CA ILE A 148 -20.72 -5.50 13.04
C ILE A 148 -21.39 -6.80 12.60
N ARG A 149 -20.90 -7.94 13.10
CA ARG A 149 -21.46 -9.29 12.86
C ARG A 149 -21.74 -9.98 14.20
N PRO A 150 -22.83 -9.65 14.90
CA PRO A 150 -23.08 -10.16 16.25
C PRO A 150 -23.23 -11.69 16.31
N LEU A 151 -23.78 -12.29 15.26
CA LEU A 151 -24.07 -13.73 15.20
C LEU A 151 -22.89 -14.58 14.72
N LEU A 152 -21.71 -14.01 14.50
CA LEU A 152 -20.59 -14.68 13.80
C LEU A 152 -20.09 -15.98 14.47
N LYS A 153 -20.39 -16.16 15.76
CA LYS A 153 -20.04 -17.36 16.54
C LYS A 153 -21.24 -18.26 16.86
N VAL A 154 -22.43 -17.93 16.36
CA VAL A 154 -23.69 -18.63 16.67
C VAL A 154 -23.96 -19.68 15.60
N ALA A 155 -24.30 -20.90 16.00
CA ALA A 155 -24.64 -21.97 15.07
C ALA A 155 -26.04 -21.74 14.47
N ARG A 156 -26.26 -22.26 13.27
CA ARG A 156 -27.55 -22.13 12.58
C ARG A 156 -28.69 -22.80 13.37
N ASN A 157 -28.42 -23.91 14.05
CA ASN A 157 -29.42 -24.58 14.88
C ASN A 157 -29.87 -23.71 16.06
N ASP A 158 -28.95 -22.98 16.69
CA ASP A 158 -29.29 -22.06 17.78
C ASP A 158 -30.13 -20.88 17.29
N ILE A 159 -29.85 -20.39 16.06
CA ILE A 159 -30.66 -19.35 15.40
C ILE A 159 -32.10 -19.84 15.20
N LEU A 160 -32.28 -21.05 14.68
CA LEU A 160 -33.61 -21.63 14.46
C LEU A 160 -34.36 -21.86 15.77
N ALA A 161 -33.69 -22.44 16.77
CA ALA A 161 -34.27 -22.65 18.10
C ALA A 161 -34.67 -21.32 18.78
N PHE A 162 -33.87 -20.27 18.59
CA PHE A 162 -34.19 -18.93 19.08
C PHE A 162 -35.44 -18.35 18.40
N LEU A 163 -35.56 -18.48 17.08
CA LEU A 163 -36.73 -18.01 16.34
C LEU A 163 -38.01 -18.75 16.74
N GLU A 164 -37.91 -20.07 16.92
CA GLU A 164 -39.02 -20.91 17.39
C GLU A 164 -39.47 -20.47 18.80
N LYS A 165 -38.52 -20.27 19.72
CA LYS A 165 -38.80 -19.79 21.08
C LYS A 165 -39.49 -18.42 21.08
N GLU A 166 -39.11 -17.52 20.19
CA GLU A 166 -39.70 -16.18 20.07
C GLU A 166 -40.99 -16.16 19.21
N GLY A 167 -41.40 -17.31 18.65
CA GLY A 167 -42.60 -17.41 17.82
C GLY A 167 -42.52 -16.63 16.51
N LEU A 168 -41.32 -16.43 15.96
CA LEU A 168 -41.12 -15.64 14.75
C LEU A 168 -41.06 -16.52 13.50
N THR A 169 -41.81 -16.10 12.48
CA THR A 169 -41.73 -16.67 11.14
C THR A 169 -40.57 -16.04 10.36
N PHE A 170 -40.14 -16.71 9.30
CA PHE A 170 -39.10 -16.23 8.40
C PHE A 170 -39.32 -16.83 7.01
N MET A 171 -38.76 -16.18 5.99
CA MET A 171 -38.80 -16.69 4.62
C MET A 171 -37.68 -17.71 4.41
N THR A 172 -38.02 -18.89 3.90
CA THR A 172 -37.04 -19.89 3.46
C THR A 172 -36.66 -19.65 2.01
N ASP A 173 -35.39 -19.30 1.77
CA ASP A 173 -34.86 -19.00 0.44
C ASP A 173 -34.78 -20.28 -0.43
N SER A 174 -35.51 -20.31 -1.54
CA SER A 174 -35.56 -21.39 -2.54
C SER A 174 -34.37 -21.39 -3.52
N SER A 175 -33.50 -20.38 -3.49
CA SER A 175 -32.38 -20.24 -4.45
C SER A 175 -31.06 -20.91 -4.03
N ASN A 176 -31.03 -21.60 -2.88
CA ASN A 176 -29.83 -22.28 -2.40
C ASN A 176 -29.37 -23.47 -3.27
N PHE A 177 -30.10 -23.82 -4.34
CA PHE A 177 -29.89 -25.05 -5.11
C PHE A 177 -29.04 -24.91 -6.38
N GLN A 178 -28.38 -23.77 -6.62
CA GLN A 178 -27.49 -23.63 -7.79
C GLN A 178 -26.02 -23.83 -7.41
N ASP A 179 -25.52 -25.04 -7.64
CA ASP A 179 -24.13 -25.48 -7.37
C ASP A 179 -23.05 -24.83 -8.27
N PHE A 180 -23.40 -23.83 -9.08
CA PHE A 180 -22.43 -23.15 -9.95
C PHE A 180 -21.38 -22.35 -9.16
N TYR A 181 -21.77 -21.78 -8.01
CA TYR A 181 -20.90 -20.93 -7.23
C TYR A 181 -20.00 -21.74 -6.27
N LEU A 182 -18.72 -21.36 -6.18
CA LEU A 182 -17.74 -22.02 -5.28
C LEU A 182 -18.25 -22.10 -3.83
N ARG A 183 -18.92 -21.04 -3.37
CA ARG A 183 -19.48 -20.97 -2.01
C ARG A 183 -20.55 -22.03 -1.77
N ASN A 184 -21.45 -22.23 -2.73
CA ASN A 184 -22.50 -23.24 -2.66
C ASN A 184 -21.91 -24.66 -2.66
N ARG A 185 -20.91 -24.93 -3.52
CA ARG A 185 -20.20 -26.22 -3.50
C ARG A 185 -19.51 -26.50 -2.17
N ILE A 186 -18.93 -25.47 -1.54
CA ILE A 186 -18.33 -25.63 -0.21
C ILE A 186 -19.40 -25.96 0.83
N ARG A 187 -20.51 -25.23 0.85
CA ARG A 187 -21.63 -25.43 1.78
C ARG A 187 -22.30 -26.80 1.62
N HIS A 188 -22.60 -27.22 0.40
CA HIS A 188 -23.44 -28.40 0.13
C HIS A 188 -22.64 -29.68 -0.10
N GLN A 189 -21.36 -29.60 -0.46
CA GLN A 189 -20.55 -30.78 -0.78
C GLN A 189 -19.34 -30.91 0.15
N LEU A 190 -18.47 -29.90 0.23
CA LEU A 190 -17.19 -30.03 0.95
C LEU A 190 -17.35 -30.05 2.47
N ILE A 191 -18.12 -29.11 3.05
CA ILE A 191 -18.33 -29.07 4.49
C ILE A 191 -19.00 -30.36 4.99
N PRO A 192 -20.10 -30.86 4.38
CA PRO A 192 -20.68 -32.14 4.76
C PRO A 192 -19.69 -33.30 4.64
N LEU A 193 -18.91 -33.37 3.55
CA LEU A 193 -17.87 -34.40 3.40
C LEU A 193 -16.85 -34.38 4.53
N LEU A 194 -16.37 -33.18 4.93
CA LEU A 194 -15.43 -33.03 6.03
C LEU A 194 -16.07 -33.36 7.39
N ARG A 195 -17.32 -32.94 7.58
CA ARG A 195 -18.05 -33.15 8.83
C ARG A 195 -18.33 -34.63 9.06
N ASP A 196 -18.85 -35.30 8.05
CA ASP A 196 -19.36 -36.66 8.16
C ASP A 196 -18.22 -37.69 8.00
N GLY A 197 -17.17 -37.36 7.23
CA GLY A 197 -16.05 -38.26 6.94
C GLY A 197 -14.81 -38.09 7.82
N TYR A 198 -14.64 -36.94 8.49
CA TYR A 198 -13.38 -36.63 9.19
C TYR A 198 -13.57 -36.05 10.59
N ASN A 199 -14.34 -34.97 10.73
CA ASN A 199 -14.51 -34.28 12.00
C ASN A 199 -15.93 -33.68 12.12
N PRO A 200 -16.80 -34.24 12.98
CA PRO A 200 -18.15 -33.73 13.20
C PRO A 200 -18.21 -32.26 13.65
N GLN A 201 -17.12 -31.71 14.18
CA GLN A 201 -16.98 -30.32 14.64
C GLN A 201 -16.07 -29.48 13.73
N VAL A 202 -16.03 -29.79 12.42
CA VAL A 202 -15.13 -29.10 11.48
C VAL A 202 -15.45 -27.61 11.38
N GLU A 203 -16.72 -27.23 11.43
CA GLU A 203 -17.17 -25.84 11.31
C GLU A 203 -16.68 -25.01 12.50
N GLU A 204 -16.86 -25.52 13.73
CA GLU A 204 -16.33 -24.94 14.96
C GLU A 204 -14.80 -24.88 14.97
N THR A 205 -14.15 -25.94 14.46
CA THR A 205 -12.69 -25.99 14.36
C THR A 205 -12.15 -24.91 13.42
N LEU A 206 -12.80 -24.67 12.28
CA LEU A 206 -12.45 -23.63 11.32
C LEU A 206 -12.66 -22.23 11.93
N VAL A 207 -13.76 -22.02 12.65
CA VAL A 207 -14.00 -20.75 13.35
C VAL A 207 -12.98 -20.51 14.46
N ARG A 208 -12.65 -21.52 15.27
CA ARG A 208 -11.58 -21.42 16.28
C ARG A 208 -10.22 -21.10 15.65
N THR A 209 -9.91 -21.73 14.51
CA THR A 209 -8.69 -21.43 13.75
C THR A 209 -8.67 -19.97 13.30
N ALA A 210 -9.79 -19.45 12.79
CA ALA A 210 -9.90 -18.05 12.42
C ALA A 210 -9.76 -17.09 13.62
N GLU A 211 -10.18 -17.50 14.82
CA GLU A 211 -9.98 -16.72 16.05
C GLU A 211 -8.50 -16.63 16.44
N ILE A 212 -7.79 -17.75 16.43
CA ILE A 212 -6.34 -17.77 16.71
C ILE A 212 -5.61 -16.91 15.69
N MET A 213 -5.90 -17.10 14.39
CA MET A 213 -5.29 -16.31 13.32
C MET A 213 -5.60 -14.81 13.42
N ARG A 214 -6.78 -14.42 13.95
CA ARG A 214 -7.12 -13.00 14.19
C ARG A 214 -6.21 -12.39 15.26
N LEU A 215 -5.97 -13.09 16.37
CA LEU A 215 -5.11 -12.61 17.45
C LEU A 215 -3.67 -12.40 16.97
N ASP A 216 -3.12 -13.39 16.25
CA ASP A 216 -1.77 -13.30 15.70
C ASP A 216 -1.65 -12.17 14.66
N ASP A 217 -2.63 -12.06 13.77
CA ASP A 217 -2.62 -11.04 12.71
C ASP A 217 -2.77 -9.62 13.29
N GLU A 218 -3.59 -9.44 14.34
CA GLU A 218 -3.73 -8.17 15.06
C GLU A 218 -2.42 -7.75 15.74
N TYR A 219 -1.74 -8.66 16.44
CA TYR A 219 -0.44 -8.37 17.05
C TYR A 219 0.60 -8.00 16.00
N MET A 220 0.64 -8.71 14.87
CA MET A 220 1.55 -8.40 13.76
C MET A 220 1.24 -7.05 13.10
N GLU A 221 -0.04 -6.65 13.01
CA GLU A 221 -0.42 -5.30 12.55
C GLU A 221 0.06 -4.21 13.50
N LEU A 222 -0.07 -4.42 14.82
CA LEU A 222 0.42 -3.49 15.84
C LEU A 222 1.94 -3.35 15.78
N ALA A 223 2.68 -4.46 15.74
CA ALA A 223 4.14 -4.45 15.66
C ALA A 223 4.65 -3.71 14.41
N VAL A 224 4.00 -3.89 13.25
CA VAL A 224 4.34 -3.15 12.03
C VAL A 224 4.01 -1.66 12.16
N ARG A 225 2.87 -1.31 12.77
CA ARG A 225 2.49 0.08 13.00
C ARG A 225 3.51 0.81 13.88
N ASP A 226 3.98 0.17 14.95
CA ASP A 226 4.98 0.72 15.85
C ASP A 226 6.33 0.92 15.14
N LEU A 227 6.74 -0.02 14.29
CA LEU A 227 7.93 0.12 13.45
C LEU A 227 7.83 1.30 12.48
N LEU A 228 6.70 1.42 11.77
CA LEU A 228 6.47 2.53 10.84
C LEU A 228 6.50 3.88 11.57
N HIS A 229 5.88 3.96 12.76
CA HIS A 229 5.92 5.16 13.59
C HIS A 229 7.34 5.49 14.05
N LYS A 230 8.10 4.51 14.53
CA LYS A 230 9.51 4.68 14.96
C LYS A 230 10.39 5.23 13.84
N TRP A 231 10.14 4.82 12.59
CA TRP A 231 10.87 5.30 11.42
C TRP A 231 10.30 6.58 10.79
N GLY A 232 9.25 7.17 11.38
CA GLY A 232 8.61 8.37 10.83
C GLY A 232 7.93 8.15 9.47
N ILE A 233 7.52 6.91 9.17
CA ILE A 233 6.85 6.54 7.93
C ILE A 233 5.34 6.61 8.14
N PHE A 234 4.73 7.70 7.69
CA PHE A 234 3.29 7.92 7.82
C PHE A 234 2.52 7.33 6.63
N CYS A 235 1.27 6.91 6.84
CA CYS A 235 0.36 6.43 5.79
C CYS A 235 -0.01 7.54 4.78
N GLY A 236 -0.23 7.19 3.51
CA GLY A 236 -0.81 8.11 2.51
C GLY A 236 -0.04 8.22 1.19
N LYS A 237 -0.48 9.14 0.31
CA LYS A 237 0.08 9.33 -1.03
C LYS A 237 1.46 10.00 -0.96
N GLY A 238 2.51 9.20 -0.95
CA GLY A 238 3.88 9.70 -0.93
C GLY A 238 4.88 8.57 -1.09
N GLU A 239 6.13 8.94 -1.37
CA GLU A 239 7.26 8.02 -1.36
C GLU A 239 7.54 7.56 0.08
N LYS A 240 7.60 6.24 0.30
CA LYS A 240 7.96 5.64 1.60
C LYS A 240 9.40 5.17 1.52
N THR A 241 10.20 5.53 2.50
CA THR A 241 11.62 5.17 2.55
C THR A 241 11.90 4.39 3.82
N VAL A 242 12.53 3.22 3.67
CA VAL A 242 12.89 2.30 4.76
C VAL A 242 14.40 2.08 4.75
N PRO A 243 15.10 2.24 5.88
CA PRO A 243 16.49 1.83 6.01
C PRO A 243 16.63 0.30 5.87
N ILE A 244 17.46 -0.17 4.94
CA ILE A 244 17.68 -1.59 4.67
C ILE A 244 18.43 -2.25 5.82
N SER A 245 19.43 -1.56 6.39
CA SER A 245 20.11 -1.95 7.63
C SER A 245 19.12 -2.34 8.72
N ASP A 246 18.26 -1.41 9.15
CA ASP A 246 17.23 -1.68 10.16
C ASP A 246 16.24 -2.77 9.72
N PHE A 247 15.82 -2.76 8.45
CA PHE A 247 14.92 -3.78 7.89
C PHE A 247 15.50 -5.20 7.98
N LEU A 248 16.82 -5.35 7.75
CA LEU A 248 17.51 -6.64 7.81
C LEU A 248 17.77 -7.11 9.24
N GLU A 249 17.59 -6.27 10.25
CA GLU A 249 17.63 -6.70 11.66
C GLU A 249 16.31 -7.34 12.11
N LEU A 250 15.19 -7.01 11.45
CA LEU A 250 13.88 -7.56 11.78
C LEU A 250 13.81 -9.07 11.56
N HIS A 251 12.98 -9.77 12.32
CA HIS A 251 12.62 -11.16 12.01
C HIS A 251 11.93 -11.26 10.64
N GLU A 252 12.12 -12.37 9.92
CA GLU A 252 11.61 -12.53 8.54
C GLU A 252 10.09 -12.31 8.44
N ALA A 253 9.32 -12.81 9.41
CA ALA A 253 7.88 -12.60 9.46
C ALA A 253 7.49 -11.11 9.46
N LEU A 254 8.21 -10.27 10.25
CA LEU A 254 7.98 -8.83 10.31
C LEU A 254 8.42 -8.15 9.02
N ARG A 255 9.53 -8.58 8.40
CA ARG A 255 9.98 -8.07 7.09
C ARG A 255 8.89 -8.20 6.04
N TYR A 256 8.28 -9.37 5.93
CA TYR A 256 7.25 -9.66 4.94
C TYR A 256 5.95 -8.91 5.25
N ARG A 257 5.56 -8.83 6.53
CA ARG A 257 4.36 -8.07 6.95
C ARG A 257 4.53 -6.58 6.69
N LEU A 258 5.70 -6.02 7.00
CA LEU A 258 6.05 -4.63 6.71
C LEU A 258 6.03 -4.33 5.21
N ILE A 259 6.67 -5.15 4.38
CA ILE A 259 6.63 -4.99 2.92
C ILE A 259 5.18 -5.00 2.44
N LYS A 260 4.37 -5.97 2.90
CA LYS A 260 2.97 -6.04 2.52
C LYS A 260 2.24 -4.75 2.89
N ALA A 261 2.42 -4.25 4.12
CA ALA A 261 1.81 -3.01 4.59
C ALA A 261 2.20 -1.79 3.72
N LEU A 262 3.48 -1.65 3.38
CA LEU A 262 3.99 -0.58 2.51
C LEU A 262 3.38 -0.65 1.10
N LEU A 263 3.28 -1.85 0.53
CA LEU A 263 2.69 -2.05 -0.79
C LEU A 263 1.18 -1.76 -0.78
N THR A 264 0.47 -2.15 0.29
CA THR A 264 -0.97 -1.91 0.41
C THR A 264 -1.32 -0.46 0.69
N ASP A 265 -0.52 0.27 1.48
CA ASP A 265 -0.74 1.70 1.79
C ASP A 265 -0.70 2.56 0.52
N VAL A 266 0.19 2.19 -0.40
CA VAL A 266 0.40 2.91 -1.66
C VAL A 266 -0.68 2.57 -2.72
N LEU A 267 -1.43 1.47 -2.52
CA LEU A 267 -2.51 1.04 -3.40
C LEU A 267 -3.86 1.64 -2.99
N SER A 268 -4.58 2.21 -3.95
CA SER A 268 -5.96 2.67 -3.73
C SER A 268 -7.00 1.55 -3.78
N SER A 269 -6.70 0.41 -4.40
CA SER A 269 -7.68 -0.67 -4.63
C SER A 269 -7.34 -2.00 -3.96
N GLY A 270 -6.17 -2.13 -3.30
CA GLY A 270 -5.72 -3.33 -2.58
C GLY A 270 -5.59 -4.63 -3.41
N LYS A 271 -5.99 -4.62 -4.68
CA LYS A 271 -6.02 -5.79 -5.56
C LYS A 271 -4.75 -5.88 -6.39
N GLY A 272 -4.19 -7.09 -6.50
CA GLY A 272 -3.06 -7.40 -7.39
C GLY A 272 -1.72 -7.68 -6.70
N ILE A 273 -1.60 -7.46 -5.40
CA ILE A 273 -0.39 -7.81 -4.64
C ILE A 273 -0.54 -9.17 -3.97
N GLY A 274 0.07 -10.20 -4.58
CA GLY A 274 0.24 -11.51 -3.96
C GLY A 274 1.59 -11.70 -3.27
N PHE A 275 1.74 -12.83 -2.60
CA PHE A 275 2.95 -13.22 -1.85
C PHE A 275 4.24 -13.15 -2.67
N ARG A 276 4.19 -13.54 -3.96
CA ARG A 276 5.33 -13.44 -4.88
C ARG A 276 5.93 -12.03 -4.99
N HIS A 277 5.10 -10.99 -4.89
CA HIS A 277 5.58 -9.61 -4.99
C HIS A 277 6.26 -9.19 -3.69
N VAL A 278 5.75 -9.63 -2.54
CA VAL A 278 6.39 -9.44 -1.23
C VAL A 278 7.76 -10.11 -1.22
N GLN A 279 7.85 -11.36 -1.69
CA GLN A 279 9.13 -12.07 -1.85
C GLN A 279 10.10 -11.35 -2.78
N ALA A 280 9.64 -10.84 -3.92
CA ALA A 280 10.48 -10.10 -4.85
C ALA A 280 11.08 -8.84 -4.21
N VAL A 281 10.29 -8.09 -3.43
CA VAL A 281 10.77 -6.91 -2.70
C VAL A 281 11.74 -7.29 -1.60
N ALA A 282 11.48 -8.36 -0.84
CA ALA A 282 12.39 -8.86 0.18
C ALA A 282 13.75 -9.26 -0.45
N ALA A 283 13.73 -9.96 -1.59
CA ALA A 283 14.92 -10.34 -2.33
C ALA A 283 15.70 -9.11 -2.86
N LEU A 284 15.00 -8.06 -3.30
CA LEU A 284 15.63 -6.80 -3.70
C LEU A 284 16.36 -6.14 -2.51
N ALA A 285 15.73 -6.10 -1.34
CA ALA A 285 16.32 -5.54 -0.12
C ALA A 285 17.55 -6.35 0.35
N GLN A 286 17.51 -7.68 0.23
CA GLN A 286 18.60 -8.59 0.62
C GLN A 286 19.72 -8.73 -0.42
N GLY A 287 19.50 -8.25 -1.65
CA GLY A 287 20.45 -8.42 -2.76
C GLY A 287 21.85 -7.88 -2.46
N ARG A 288 22.86 -8.42 -3.13
CA ARG A 288 24.25 -7.89 -3.01
C ARG A 288 24.47 -6.60 -3.78
N LYS A 289 23.61 -6.30 -4.76
CA LYS A 289 23.69 -5.08 -5.57
C LYS A 289 23.12 -3.91 -4.78
N GLY A 290 23.94 -2.87 -4.56
CA GLY A 290 23.52 -1.66 -3.85
C GLY A 290 22.42 -0.86 -4.56
N CYS A 291 22.14 -1.13 -5.84
CA CYS A 291 21.02 -0.52 -6.55
C CYS A 291 20.18 -1.58 -7.24
N GLY A 292 18.86 -1.39 -7.26
CA GLY A 292 17.95 -2.25 -8.00
C GLY A 292 16.55 -1.64 -8.10
N PHE A 293 15.71 -2.23 -8.96
CA PHE A 293 14.41 -1.68 -9.30
C PHE A 293 13.41 -2.81 -9.61
N LEU A 294 12.17 -2.64 -9.16
CA LEU A 294 11.04 -3.50 -9.44
C LEU A 294 9.82 -2.66 -9.82
N ASP A 295 9.11 -3.11 -10.84
CA ASP A 295 7.80 -2.60 -11.26
C ASP A 295 6.74 -3.63 -10.86
N LEU A 296 5.74 -3.20 -10.09
CA LEU A 296 4.72 -4.06 -9.49
C LEU A 296 3.31 -3.63 -9.96
N PRO A 297 2.32 -4.54 -9.88
CA PRO A 297 0.94 -4.22 -10.27
C PRO A 297 0.38 -2.98 -9.56
N GLY A 298 -0.51 -2.25 -10.23
CA GLY A 298 -1.10 -1.01 -9.71
C GLY A 298 -0.19 0.23 -9.80
N GLY A 299 0.88 0.15 -10.59
CA GLY A 299 1.82 1.25 -10.82
C GLY A 299 2.76 1.50 -9.64
N ILE A 300 2.92 0.51 -8.75
CA ILE A 300 3.85 0.57 -7.64
C ILE A 300 5.26 0.31 -8.18
N THR A 301 6.20 1.15 -7.76
CA THR A 301 7.61 1.00 -8.07
C THR A 301 8.38 0.87 -6.77
N VAL A 302 9.24 -0.14 -6.69
CA VAL A 302 10.15 -0.33 -5.56
C VAL A 302 11.58 -0.20 -6.06
N ARG A 303 12.37 0.63 -5.41
CA ARG A 303 13.78 0.81 -5.74
C ARG A 303 14.64 0.67 -4.52
N ARG A 304 15.83 0.13 -4.73
CA ARG A 304 16.91 0.13 -3.76
C ARG A 304 17.94 1.16 -4.17
N GLU A 305 18.29 2.04 -3.25
CA GLU A 305 19.35 3.03 -3.37
C GLU A 305 20.27 2.90 -2.16
N TYR A 306 21.32 2.11 -2.31
CA TYR A 306 22.26 1.71 -1.25
C TYR A 306 21.56 1.08 -0.05
N ASP A 307 21.45 1.84 1.04
CA ASP A 307 20.80 1.42 2.29
C ASP A 307 19.33 1.85 2.36
N LEU A 308 18.76 2.39 1.29
CA LEU A 308 17.37 2.83 1.28
C LEU A 308 16.54 1.94 0.38
N LEU A 309 15.44 1.40 0.93
CA LEU A 309 14.37 0.77 0.17
C LEU A 309 13.25 1.79 0.03
N ILE A 310 12.94 2.16 -1.20
CA ILE A 310 12.02 3.23 -1.52
C ILE A 310 10.83 2.65 -2.28
N VAL A 311 9.63 2.84 -1.73
CA VAL A 311 8.35 2.41 -2.31
C VAL A 311 7.57 3.66 -2.74
N SER A 312 7.15 3.71 -3.99
CA SER A 312 6.37 4.82 -4.53
C SER A 312 5.34 4.33 -5.54
N ARG A 313 4.40 5.19 -5.91
CA ARG A 313 3.46 4.94 -7.02
C ARG A 313 3.66 5.97 -8.12
N ARG A 314 3.67 5.51 -9.38
CA ARG A 314 3.60 6.42 -10.53
C ARG A 314 2.22 7.08 -10.58
N ALA A 315 2.19 8.40 -10.61
CA ALA A 315 0.97 9.15 -10.87
C ALA A 315 0.47 8.87 -12.30
N GLY A 316 -0.83 8.57 -12.46
CA GLY A 316 -1.49 8.50 -13.78
C GLY A 316 -1.84 7.11 -14.34
N LEU A 317 -1.69 6.01 -13.59
CA LEU A 317 -1.96 4.63 -14.06
C LEU A 317 -3.25 3.99 -13.49
N ASP A 318 -4.33 4.75 -13.36
CA ASP A 318 -5.66 4.19 -13.06
C ASP A 318 -6.39 3.67 -14.32
N ALA A 319 -5.69 3.41 -15.42
CA ALA A 319 -6.28 2.96 -16.68
C ALA A 319 -5.60 1.69 -17.26
N VAL A 320 -6.36 0.59 -17.20
CA VAL A 320 -6.35 -0.61 -18.06
C VAL A 320 -5.06 -1.46 -18.10
N PRO A 321 -5.13 -2.77 -17.75
CA PRO A 321 -4.03 -3.69 -17.97
C PRO A 321 -3.92 -4.00 -19.48
N GLY A 322 -2.82 -3.60 -20.13
CA GLY A 322 -2.56 -4.05 -21.51
C GLY A 322 -1.71 -3.16 -22.41
N ARG A 323 -1.44 -1.90 -22.07
CA ARG A 323 -0.48 -1.10 -22.83
C ARG A 323 0.84 -0.99 -22.08
N ARG A 324 1.86 -1.69 -22.59
CA ARG A 324 3.24 -1.23 -22.41
C ARG A 324 3.29 0.18 -23.00
N LEU A 325 3.24 1.19 -22.15
CA LEU A 325 3.76 2.51 -22.50
C LEU A 325 5.28 2.36 -22.58
N SER A 326 5.75 1.86 -23.72
CA SER A 326 7.09 2.16 -24.24
C SER A 326 7.16 3.68 -24.43
N GLY A 327 7.49 4.38 -23.36
CA GLY A 327 7.43 5.84 -23.33
C GLY A 327 7.11 6.42 -21.96
N ALA A 328 7.56 5.80 -20.87
CA ALA A 328 7.83 6.58 -19.67
C ALA A 328 9.11 7.36 -19.98
N THR A 329 8.90 8.55 -20.52
CA THR A 329 9.88 9.58 -20.81
C THR A 329 11.08 9.49 -19.89
N GLU A 330 12.25 9.24 -20.48
CA GLU A 330 13.49 9.76 -19.96
C GLU A 330 13.17 11.20 -19.51
N ARG A 331 13.08 11.44 -18.19
CA ARG A 331 13.08 12.80 -17.68
C ARG A 331 14.25 13.45 -18.39
N GLU A 332 13.98 14.47 -19.20
CA GLU A 332 14.99 15.20 -19.96
C GLU A 332 16.21 15.33 -19.08
N LYS A 333 17.30 14.66 -19.45
CA LYS A 333 18.57 14.89 -18.78
C LYS A 333 18.79 16.38 -18.94
N SER A 334 18.71 17.13 -17.85
CA SER A 334 19.01 18.55 -17.84
C SER A 334 20.49 18.69 -18.14
N HIS A 335 20.82 18.69 -19.43
CA HIS A 335 22.16 18.88 -19.93
C HIS A 335 22.48 20.35 -19.77
N PHE A 336 23.41 20.65 -18.86
CA PHE A 336 23.91 21.99 -18.66
C PHE A 336 25.41 22.03 -18.92
N SER A 337 25.86 23.14 -19.50
CA SER A 337 27.27 23.40 -19.77
C SER A 337 27.48 24.91 -19.83
N TYR A 338 28.12 25.45 -18.82
CA TYR A 338 28.42 26.87 -18.70
C TYR A 338 29.90 27.10 -19.00
N PRO A 339 30.26 28.02 -19.91
CA PRO A 339 31.65 28.42 -20.09
C PRO A 339 32.16 29.06 -18.79
N VAL A 340 33.42 28.85 -18.47
CA VAL A 340 34.07 29.45 -17.30
C VAL A 340 35.05 30.52 -17.77
N GLU A 341 34.83 31.74 -17.32
CA GLU A 341 35.77 32.85 -17.45
C GLU A 341 36.49 33.08 -16.12
N ILE A 342 37.80 33.37 -16.17
CA ILE A 342 38.65 33.56 -15.00
C ILE A 342 39.29 34.95 -15.07
N PRO A 343 39.15 35.80 -14.04
CA PRO A 343 38.28 35.62 -12.87
C PRO A 343 36.80 35.76 -13.24
N GLY A 344 35.90 35.10 -12.51
CA GLY A 344 34.48 35.12 -12.85
C GLY A 344 33.59 34.33 -11.88
N ARG A 345 32.29 34.28 -12.20
CA ARG A 345 31.27 33.54 -11.44
C ARG A 345 30.40 32.75 -12.42
N VAL A 346 30.09 31.51 -12.06
CA VAL A 346 29.17 30.65 -12.81
C VAL A 346 28.03 30.22 -11.89
N ASP A 347 26.81 30.62 -12.23
CA ASP A 347 25.59 30.18 -11.53
C ASP A 347 25.06 28.89 -12.17
N VAL A 348 24.95 27.83 -11.37
CA VAL A 348 24.49 26.50 -11.81
C VAL A 348 23.09 26.25 -11.25
N ALA A 349 22.07 26.66 -12.02
CA ALA A 349 20.68 26.63 -11.59
C ALA A 349 20.21 25.20 -11.22
N GLU A 350 20.65 24.18 -11.95
CA GLU A 350 20.24 22.77 -11.75
C GLU A 350 20.75 22.18 -10.44
N ALA A 351 21.84 22.74 -9.91
CA ALA A 351 22.46 22.34 -8.66
C ALA A 351 22.15 23.34 -7.52
N GLY A 352 21.51 24.46 -7.82
CA GLY A 352 21.13 25.49 -6.83
C GLY A 352 22.34 26.13 -6.14
N MET A 353 23.45 26.32 -6.87
CA MET A 353 24.71 26.84 -6.33
C MET A 353 25.41 27.77 -7.32
N ALA A 354 26.31 28.61 -6.83
CA ALA A 354 27.22 29.38 -7.68
C ALA A 354 28.68 28.98 -7.42
N ILE A 355 29.55 29.12 -8.42
CA ILE A 355 30.99 28.87 -8.28
C ILE A 355 31.74 30.13 -8.69
N THR A 356 32.57 30.67 -7.80
CA THR A 356 33.44 31.82 -8.07
C THR A 356 34.87 31.36 -8.34
N PHE A 357 35.53 32.02 -9.29
CA PHE A 357 36.89 31.75 -9.73
C PHE A 357 37.72 33.03 -9.55
N GLN A 358 38.74 32.98 -8.69
CA GLN A 358 39.59 34.13 -8.36
C GLN A 358 41.05 33.71 -8.24
N PHE A 359 41.98 34.60 -8.62
CA PHE A 359 43.40 34.37 -8.35
C PHE A 359 43.69 34.57 -6.86
N ALA A 360 44.59 33.75 -6.31
CA ALA A 360 45.07 33.88 -4.94
C ALA A 360 46.58 34.19 -4.93
N ASP A 361 46.99 35.16 -4.12
CA ASP A 361 48.38 35.62 -4.05
C ASP A 361 49.32 34.63 -3.36
N LYS A 362 48.81 33.79 -2.45
CA LYS A 362 49.54 32.68 -1.82
C LYS A 362 48.60 31.50 -1.57
N PRO A 363 49.02 30.24 -1.83
CA PRO A 363 48.28 29.08 -1.36
C PRO A 363 48.29 29.08 0.18
N PRO A 364 47.16 28.76 0.85
CA PRO A 364 47.17 28.64 2.31
C PRO A 364 48.19 27.58 2.74
N SER A 365 48.95 27.88 3.79
CA SER A 365 50.05 27.05 4.32
C SER A 365 49.59 25.72 4.95
N PHE A 366 48.29 25.44 4.95
CA PHE A 366 47.69 24.22 5.47
C PHE A 366 46.58 23.74 4.52
N TYR A 367 46.70 22.52 3.99
CA TYR A 367 45.65 21.80 3.22
C TYR A 367 44.43 21.40 4.07
N LEU A 368 44.24 22.02 5.23
CA LEU A 368 43.25 21.63 6.22
C LEU A 368 42.59 22.89 6.78
N SER A 369 41.49 23.28 6.18
CA SER A 369 40.30 23.66 6.95
C SER A 369 39.10 23.89 6.04
N ASP A 370 37.99 23.27 6.45
CA ASP A 370 36.61 23.38 5.97
C ASP A 370 36.22 22.89 4.55
N ARG A 371 35.79 21.62 4.55
CA ARG A 371 34.61 21.09 3.83
C ARG A 371 34.48 21.45 2.36
N GLN A 372 35.12 20.73 1.42
CA GLN A 372 34.66 20.48 0.03
C GLN A 372 34.20 21.68 -0.86
N ARG A 373 34.17 22.91 -0.33
CA ARG A 373 33.45 24.10 -0.79
C ARG A 373 34.43 25.10 -1.37
N ILE A 374 35.64 25.16 -0.83
CA ILE A 374 36.77 25.92 -1.39
C ILE A 374 37.83 24.93 -1.84
N VAL A 375 38.33 25.09 -3.06
CA VAL A 375 39.44 24.31 -3.60
C VAL A 375 40.45 25.25 -4.29
N TYR A 376 41.72 24.86 -4.23
CA TYR A 376 42.80 25.61 -4.85
C TYR A 376 43.47 24.73 -5.92
N MET A 377 43.79 25.33 -7.06
CA MET A 377 44.35 24.64 -8.22
C MET A 377 45.56 25.39 -8.79
N ASP A 378 46.50 24.64 -9.35
CA ASP A 378 47.53 25.19 -10.21
C ASP A 378 46.92 25.68 -11.52
N TYR A 379 46.97 26.99 -11.76
CA TYR A 379 46.41 27.61 -12.96
C TYR A 379 47.18 27.24 -14.23
N GLU A 380 48.49 27.04 -14.14
CA GLU A 380 49.35 26.71 -15.30
C GLU A 380 49.15 25.24 -15.75
N ALA A 381 48.60 24.40 -14.88
CA ALA A 381 48.20 23.04 -15.20
C ALA A 381 46.90 22.93 -16.02
N LEU A 382 46.12 24.02 -16.15
CA LEU A 382 44.83 24.04 -16.84
C LEU A 382 44.97 24.05 -18.36
N ARG A 383 43.99 23.48 -19.09
CA ARG A 383 43.96 23.44 -20.57
C ARG A 383 42.63 23.98 -21.14
N PRO A 384 42.48 25.31 -21.32
CA PRO A 384 41.23 25.95 -21.75
C PRO A 384 40.67 25.45 -23.10
N PRO A 385 39.36 25.61 -23.39
CA PRO A 385 38.37 26.30 -22.58
C PRO A 385 37.94 25.48 -21.37
N LEU A 386 37.56 26.20 -20.32
CA LEU A 386 37.00 25.63 -19.11
C LEU A 386 35.48 25.67 -19.18
N ALA A 387 34.83 24.66 -18.61
CA ALA A 387 33.38 24.62 -18.51
C ALA A 387 32.93 23.95 -17.22
N VAL A 388 31.80 24.39 -16.68
CA VAL A 388 31.05 23.70 -15.63
C VAL A 388 29.88 22.99 -16.29
N ARG A 389 29.85 21.67 -16.26
CA ARG A 389 28.79 20.85 -16.88
C ARG A 389 28.44 19.63 -16.05
N ASN A 390 27.33 18.98 -16.37
CA ASN A 390 27.03 17.65 -15.83
C ASN A 390 27.86 16.52 -16.49
N VAL A 391 27.82 15.34 -15.88
CA VAL A 391 28.54 14.14 -16.33
C VAL A 391 28.12 13.68 -17.73
N LYS A 392 29.11 13.29 -18.55
CA LYS A 392 28.93 12.65 -19.85
C LYS A 392 29.46 11.22 -19.82
N PRO A 393 28.87 10.28 -20.60
CA PRO A 393 29.42 8.94 -20.77
C PRO A 393 30.88 9.01 -21.24
N GLY A 394 31.76 8.27 -20.57
CA GLY A 394 33.19 8.25 -20.89
C GLY A 394 34.04 9.22 -20.08
N ASP A 395 33.46 10.12 -19.28
CA ASP A 395 34.22 11.02 -18.41
C ASP A 395 35.19 10.27 -17.49
N ARG A 396 36.40 10.81 -17.38
CA ARG A 396 37.47 10.29 -16.52
C ARG A 396 38.11 11.42 -15.72
N MET A 397 38.55 11.08 -14.52
CA MET A 397 39.37 11.94 -13.67
C MET A 397 40.50 11.12 -13.06
N GLN A 398 41.60 11.77 -12.69
CA GLN A 398 42.58 11.20 -11.76
C GLN A 398 42.33 11.84 -10.40
N PRO A 399 41.56 11.21 -9.49
CA PRO A 399 41.27 11.83 -8.21
C PRO A 399 42.56 12.05 -7.41
N MET A 400 42.62 13.17 -6.69
CA MET A 400 43.78 13.51 -5.87
C MET A 400 44.17 12.34 -4.93
N GLY A 401 45.46 12.01 -4.89
CA GLY A 401 46.03 10.90 -4.13
C GLY A 401 45.95 9.51 -4.81
N MET A 402 45.38 9.40 -6.01
CA MET A 402 45.29 8.12 -6.75
C MET A 402 46.34 8.04 -7.87
N ALA A 403 47.00 6.87 -7.97
CA ALA A 403 47.82 6.52 -9.12
C ALA A 403 46.91 6.12 -10.31
N GLY A 404 46.97 6.88 -11.41
CA GLY A 404 46.23 6.60 -12.64
C GLY A 404 44.82 7.20 -12.73
N THR A 405 44.17 7.05 -13.89
CA THR A 405 42.85 7.65 -14.16
C THR A 405 41.70 6.67 -13.88
N LYS A 406 40.58 7.20 -13.39
CA LYS A 406 39.36 6.46 -13.09
C LYS A 406 38.17 6.99 -13.90
N LYS A 407 37.29 6.10 -14.35
CA LYS A 407 36.00 6.50 -14.93
C LYS A 407 35.15 7.19 -13.85
N LEU A 408 34.52 8.31 -14.18
CA LEU A 408 33.73 9.07 -13.22
C LEU A 408 32.53 8.26 -12.69
N ASN A 409 31.94 7.39 -13.51
CA ASN A 409 30.91 6.45 -13.05
C ASN A 409 31.39 5.49 -11.95
N ALA A 410 32.66 5.05 -12.01
CA ALA A 410 33.24 4.22 -10.96
C ALA A 410 33.53 5.06 -9.70
N PHE A 411 33.98 6.30 -9.86
CA PHE A 411 34.11 7.24 -8.74
C PHE A 411 32.79 7.42 -7.98
N PHE A 412 31.68 7.68 -8.69
CA PHE A 412 30.36 7.81 -8.06
C PHE A 412 29.82 6.53 -7.41
N ILE A 413 30.26 5.35 -7.85
CA ILE A 413 29.91 4.08 -7.20
C ILE A 413 30.61 3.96 -5.85
N ASP A 414 31.91 4.25 -5.81
CA ASP A 414 32.73 4.20 -4.59
C ASP A 414 32.26 5.22 -3.55
N GLU A 415 31.93 6.44 -3.99
CA GLU A 415 31.36 7.50 -3.13
C GLU A 415 29.87 7.28 -2.81
N LYS A 416 29.30 6.12 -3.19
CA LYS A 416 27.92 5.71 -2.93
C LYS A 416 26.84 6.73 -3.36
N ILE A 417 27.04 7.39 -4.51
CA ILE A 417 26.10 8.40 -5.03
C ILE A 417 24.99 7.74 -5.87
N PRO A 418 23.69 7.94 -5.55
CA PRO A 418 22.57 7.44 -6.34
C PRO A 418 22.55 8.01 -7.76
N ARG A 419 22.14 7.18 -8.74
CA ARG A 419 22.16 7.55 -10.17
C ARG A 419 21.41 8.84 -10.48
N ARG A 420 20.27 9.08 -9.81
CA ARG A 420 19.44 10.29 -10.01
C ARG A 420 20.11 11.59 -9.56
N GLN A 421 21.07 11.50 -8.64
CA GLN A 421 21.83 12.65 -8.16
C GLN A 421 23.02 12.94 -9.07
N ARG A 422 23.63 11.92 -9.70
CA ARG A 422 24.84 12.06 -10.54
C ARG A 422 24.68 13.07 -11.67
N ASP A 423 23.52 13.10 -12.33
CA ASP A 423 23.26 14.01 -13.45
C ASP A 423 23.12 15.49 -13.01
N LYS A 424 22.96 15.74 -11.71
CA LYS A 424 22.89 17.08 -11.11
C LYS A 424 24.22 17.57 -10.54
N ILE A 425 25.23 16.69 -10.44
CA ILE A 425 26.53 17.05 -9.87
C ILE A 425 27.30 17.88 -10.91
N PRO A 426 27.65 19.14 -10.61
CA PRO A 426 28.47 19.94 -11.51
C PRO A 426 29.91 19.43 -11.54
N LEU A 427 30.50 19.43 -12.73
CA LEU A 427 31.89 19.08 -12.97
C LEU A 427 32.60 20.28 -13.58
N LEU A 428 33.71 20.70 -12.98
CA LEU A 428 34.64 21.58 -13.66
C LEU A 428 35.53 20.73 -14.57
N ILE A 429 35.56 21.09 -15.86
CA ILE A 429 36.33 20.39 -16.87
C ILE A 429 37.20 21.34 -17.68
N ASP A 430 38.20 20.79 -18.33
CA ASP A 430 38.97 21.44 -19.39
C ASP A 430 39.02 20.56 -20.65
N ARG A 431 39.83 20.90 -21.66
CA ARG A 431 39.94 20.10 -22.89
C ARG A 431 40.41 18.67 -22.67
N GLN A 432 41.11 18.39 -21.56
CA GLN A 432 41.79 17.12 -21.34
C GLN A 432 41.00 16.20 -20.41
N SER A 433 40.48 16.72 -19.30
CA SER A 433 39.85 15.88 -18.27
C SER A 433 38.97 16.66 -17.30
N VAL A 434 38.27 15.91 -16.43
CA VAL A 434 37.57 16.49 -15.28
C VAL A 434 38.60 16.96 -14.25
N LEU A 435 38.50 18.23 -13.87
CA LEU A 435 39.37 18.92 -12.92
C LEU A 435 38.86 18.81 -11.49
N TRP A 436 37.55 18.90 -11.31
CA TRP A 436 36.91 18.86 -10.01
C TRP A 436 35.49 18.36 -10.13
N VAL A 437 35.17 17.36 -9.31
CA VAL A 437 33.79 16.99 -9.01
C VAL A 437 33.36 17.95 -7.91
N VAL A 438 32.54 18.94 -8.26
CA VAL A 438 32.22 20.08 -7.41
C VAL A 438 31.63 19.59 -6.09
N GLY A 439 32.15 20.11 -4.97
CA GLY A 439 31.74 19.65 -3.64
C GLY A 439 32.32 18.30 -3.23
N MET A 440 33.26 17.70 -3.98
CA MET A 440 33.79 16.36 -3.66
C MET A 440 35.32 16.28 -3.72
N ARG A 441 35.90 16.11 -4.93
CA ARG A 441 37.34 15.81 -5.07
C ARG A 441 37.93 16.44 -6.32
N ILE A 442 39.11 17.04 -6.17
CA ILE A 442 39.89 17.61 -7.28
C ILE A 442 40.76 16.54 -7.97
N SER A 443 41.22 16.87 -9.16
CA SER A 443 42.14 16.04 -9.95
C SER A 443 43.58 16.25 -9.49
N GLU A 444 44.37 15.17 -9.42
CA GLU A 444 45.80 15.23 -9.07
C GLU A 444 46.57 16.14 -10.02
N ARG A 445 46.15 16.25 -11.29
CA ARG A 445 46.82 17.07 -12.32
C ARG A 445 46.89 18.56 -11.97
N VAL A 446 45.90 19.07 -11.25
CA VAL A 446 45.79 20.50 -10.91
C VAL A 446 46.16 20.77 -9.46
N LYS A 447 46.78 19.80 -8.81
CA LYS A 447 47.29 19.94 -7.45
C LYS A 447 48.38 21.00 -7.42
N ILE A 448 48.33 21.84 -6.39
CA ILE A 448 49.36 22.85 -6.12
C ILE A 448 50.62 22.14 -5.62
N MET A 449 51.76 22.56 -6.15
CA MET A 449 53.08 22.12 -5.76
C MET A 449 53.88 23.33 -5.23
N PRO A 450 54.99 23.14 -4.48
CA PRO A 450 55.82 24.24 -3.99
C PRO A 450 56.28 25.22 -5.08
N GLU A 451 56.43 24.74 -6.31
CA GLU A 451 56.82 25.49 -7.50
C GLU A 451 55.68 26.21 -8.23
N THR A 452 54.42 26.01 -7.83
CA THR A 452 53.24 26.62 -8.49
C THR A 452 53.29 28.14 -8.35
N LYS A 453 53.36 28.85 -9.49
CA LYS A 453 53.48 30.33 -9.54
C LYS A 453 52.14 31.06 -9.53
N LYS A 454 51.09 30.44 -10.09
CA LYS A 454 49.75 31.03 -10.20
C LYS A 454 48.72 30.09 -9.61
N VAL A 455 48.06 30.53 -8.54
CA VAL A 455 47.04 29.75 -7.85
C VAL A 455 45.65 30.29 -8.19
N LEU A 456 44.76 29.39 -8.59
CA LEU A 456 43.35 29.66 -8.78
C LEU A 456 42.58 29.16 -7.55
N LYS A 457 41.86 30.05 -6.89
CA LYS A 457 40.88 29.75 -5.84
C LYS A 457 39.50 29.57 -6.46
N LEU A 458 38.84 28.48 -6.12
CA LEU A 458 37.46 28.20 -6.49
C LEU A 458 36.64 28.04 -5.23
N GLU A 459 35.44 28.61 -5.21
CA GLU A 459 34.56 28.60 -4.04
C GLU A 459 33.10 28.43 -4.46
N ILE A 460 32.39 27.50 -3.80
CA ILE A 460 30.95 27.34 -3.95
C ILE A 460 30.26 28.39 -3.07
N VAL A 461 29.41 29.25 -3.63
CA VAL A 461 28.70 30.33 -2.95
C VAL A 461 27.23 29.98 -2.78
#